data_AF-A0A4D5RWW0-F1
#
_entry.id   AF-A0A4D5RWW0-F1
#
_cell.length_a   1.000
_cell.length_b   1.000
_cell.length_c   1.000
_cell.angle_alpha   90.00
_cell.angle_beta   90.00
_cell.angle_gamma   90.00
#
_symmetry.space_group_name_H-M   'P 1'
#
loop_
_entity.id
_entity.type
_entity.pdbx_description
1 polymer ?
#
loop_
_entity_poly.entity_id
_entity_poly.type
_entity_poly.pdbx_seq_one_letter_code
_entity_poly.pdbx_strand_id
1 'polypeptide(L)'
;MAMTRKRFHLQDDFVLLREVIKHNPFEDPDRWMNVVHTLRKETLKEFTVRGARERMDLLLSQWSDTDARERLKSRSANHEQYLEKEKLLQQVFDMEQQVYPKPRRVLYPRPRLKKMDVDGQTVVSPLGTTENSNGVVCHIVSYPDTYPVPETDLHDSIQTEFIEGYSLAGADPSVSSGEDTMEHKNGGAKRKCQDGRQEFLERQVDREQMIKEKELQLEERRLKLDEERLAFERTKFEAEMAIKVRRLDMEEEERKIRNDTDKMHLELMKKMFDELVRKAQ
;
A
#
# COMPACT_ATOMS: atom_id res chain seq x y z
N MET A 1 29.90 24.56 9.26
CA MET A 1 29.79 24.08 7.86
C MET A 1 28.37 23.60 7.64
N ALA A 2 27.63 24.19 6.70
CA ALA A 2 26.28 23.76 6.39
C ALA A 2 26.31 22.32 5.85
N MET A 3 25.71 21.37 6.57
CA MET A 3 25.52 20.02 6.06
C MET A 3 24.45 20.07 4.98
N THR A 4 24.85 20.26 3.72
CA THR A 4 23.97 20.07 2.58
C THR A 4 23.35 18.69 2.68
N ARG A 5 22.03 18.62 2.82
CA ARG A 5 21.25 17.38 2.94
C ARG A 5 21.57 16.48 1.74
N LYS A 6 22.45 15.49 1.95
CA LYS A 6 22.89 14.57 0.90
C LYS A 6 21.69 13.72 0.48
N ARG A 7 21.23 13.90 -0.75
CA ARG A 7 20.05 13.18 -1.28
C ARG A 7 20.53 11.91 -1.96
N PHE A 8 19.90 10.78 -1.64
CA PHE A 8 20.07 9.54 -2.39
C PHE A 8 19.47 9.72 -3.80
N HIS A 9 20.23 9.31 -4.80
CA HIS A 9 19.78 9.22 -6.19
C HIS A 9 19.54 7.76 -6.58
N LEU A 10 18.86 7.56 -7.70
CA LEU A 10 18.54 6.23 -8.22
C LEU A 10 19.79 5.35 -8.35
N GLN A 11 20.90 5.93 -8.81
CA GLN A 11 22.19 5.23 -8.93
C GLN A 11 22.73 4.78 -7.57
N ASP A 12 22.59 5.60 -6.53
CA ASP A 12 23.02 5.26 -5.18
C ASP A 12 22.18 4.10 -4.62
N ASP A 13 20.87 4.06 -4.94
CA ASP A 13 19.98 2.95 -4.56
C ASP A 13 20.42 1.63 -5.20
N PHE A 14 20.82 1.64 -6.48
CA PHE A 14 21.29 0.43 -7.15
C PHE A 14 22.55 -0.13 -6.51
N VAL A 15 23.53 0.73 -6.23
CA VAL A 15 24.78 0.33 -5.56
C VAL A 15 24.46 -0.21 -4.16
N LEU A 16 23.62 0.50 -3.41
CA LEU A 16 23.20 0.07 -2.08
C LEU A 16 22.52 -1.31 -2.11
N LEU A 17 21.58 -1.54 -3.03
CA LEU A 17 20.86 -2.81 -3.16
C LEU A 17 21.81 -3.96 -3.54
N ARG A 18 22.70 -3.75 -4.51
CA ARG A 18 23.68 -4.78 -4.92
C ARG A 18 24.60 -5.17 -3.77
N GLU A 19 25.11 -4.19 -3.03
CA GLU A 19 26.03 -4.46 -1.93
C GLU A 19 25.34 -5.10 -0.71
N VAL A 20 24.07 -4.77 -0.45
CA VAL A 20 23.27 -5.46 0.57
C VAL A 20 23.01 -6.91 0.19
N ILE A 21 22.72 -7.22 -1.09
CA ILE A 21 22.58 -8.61 -1.56
C ILE A 21 23.90 -9.37 -1.38
N LYS A 22 25.01 -8.75 -1.75
CA LYS A 22 26.34 -9.36 -1.73
C LYS A 22 26.86 -9.64 -0.32
N HIS A 23 26.71 -8.70 0.59
CA HIS A 23 27.23 -8.82 1.96
C HIS A 23 26.21 -9.37 2.95
N ASN A 24 24.92 -9.37 2.61
CA ASN A 24 23.80 -9.76 3.47
C ASN A 24 23.94 -9.25 4.91
N PRO A 25 23.75 -7.94 5.15
CA PRO A 25 23.88 -7.36 6.48
C PRO A 25 22.66 -7.58 7.38
N PHE A 26 21.67 -8.36 6.93
CA PHE A 26 20.54 -8.78 7.77
C PHE A 26 20.92 -9.94 8.70
N GLU A 27 21.82 -10.83 8.26
CA GLU A 27 22.38 -11.90 9.10
C GLU A 27 23.31 -11.35 10.19
N ASP A 28 24.11 -10.34 9.83
CA ASP A 28 25.14 -9.77 10.70
C ASP A 28 25.18 -8.24 10.54
N PRO A 29 24.79 -7.50 11.59
CA PRO A 29 24.75 -6.04 11.58
C PRO A 29 26.10 -5.37 11.31
N ASP A 30 27.23 -6.02 11.57
CA ASP A 30 28.56 -5.43 11.36
C ASP A 30 28.92 -5.33 9.88
N ARG A 31 28.31 -6.19 9.05
CA ARG A 31 28.51 -6.18 7.59
C ARG A 31 27.99 -4.90 6.93
N TRP A 32 27.16 -4.11 7.63
CA TRP A 32 26.77 -2.78 7.16
C TRP A 32 27.96 -1.83 6.97
N MET A 33 29.06 -2.01 7.72
CA MET A 33 30.27 -1.20 7.52
C MET A 33 30.89 -1.46 6.14
N ASN A 34 30.89 -2.72 5.68
CA ASN A 34 31.40 -3.09 4.36
C ASN A 34 30.52 -2.53 3.24
N VAL A 35 29.19 -2.65 3.38
CA VAL A 35 28.22 -2.07 2.42
C VAL A 35 28.45 -0.56 2.26
N VAL A 36 28.61 0.16 3.36
CA VAL A 36 28.81 1.61 3.33
C VAL A 36 30.19 1.98 2.80
N HIS A 37 31.23 1.20 3.11
CA HIS A 37 32.55 1.40 2.55
C HIS A 37 32.53 1.29 1.01
N THR A 38 31.92 0.24 0.46
CA THR A 38 31.79 0.08 -0.99
C THR A 38 30.90 1.17 -1.60
N LEU A 39 29.78 1.49 -0.96
CA LEU A 39 28.88 2.57 -1.41
C LEU A 39 29.63 3.90 -1.53
N ARG A 40 30.44 4.26 -0.52
CA ARG A 40 31.26 5.49 -0.56
C ARG A 40 32.27 5.48 -1.69
N LYS A 41 32.90 4.32 -1.92
CA LYS A 41 33.89 4.14 -2.98
C LYS A 41 33.29 4.29 -4.37
N GLU A 42 32.11 3.73 -4.61
CA GLU A 42 31.47 3.74 -5.95
C GLU A 42 30.72 5.03 -6.25
N THR A 43 30.04 5.61 -5.25
CA THR A 43 29.23 6.83 -5.44
C THR A 43 30.03 8.11 -5.27
N LEU A 44 31.27 8.01 -4.77
CA LEU A 44 32.12 9.15 -4.39
C LEU A 44 31.44 10.11 -3.39
N LYS A 45 30.44 9.62 -2.64
CA LYS A 45 29.68 10.37 -1.63
C LYS A 45 29.89 9.75 -0.26
N GLU A 46 30.01 10.59 0.75
CA GLU A 46 30.08 10.08 2.13
C GLU A 46 28.68 9.81 2.68
N PHE A 47 28.33 8.54 2.79
CA PHE A 47 27.14 8.04 3.48
C PHE A 47 27.49 7.50 4.87
N THR A 48 26.62 7.66 5.84
CA THR A 48 26.77 7.01 7.16
C THR A 48 26.10 5.64 7.16
N VAL A 49 26.54 4.74 8.06
CA VAL A 49 25.88 3.43 8.25
C VAL A 49 24.40 3.61 8.55
N ARG A 50 24.08 4.56 9.45
CA ARG A 50 22.70 4.90 9.79
C ARG A 50 21.91 5.36 8.56
N GLY A 51 22.47 6.25 7.74
CA GLY A 51 21.80 6.74 6.54
C GLY A 51 21.57 5.66 5.47
N ALA A 52 22.48 4.70 5.33
CA ALA A 52 22.31 3.56 4.43
C ALA A 52 21.20 2.61 4.91
N ARG A 53 21.13 2.35 6.22
CA ARG A 53 20.04 1.56 6.83
C ARG A 53 18.69 2.25 6.68
N GLU A 54 18.59 3.52 7.09
CA GLU A 54 17.36 4.31 6.93
C GLU A 54 16.87 4.36 5.48
N ARG A 55 17.81 4.46 4.52
CA ARG A 55 17.47 4.41 3.10
C ARG A 55 16.96 3.04 2.67
N MET A 56 17.59 1.96 3.15
CA MET A 56 17.15 0.60 2.85
C MET A 56 15.77 0.31 3.43
N ASP A 57 15.52 0.70 4.68
CA ASP A 57 14.22 0.54 5.34
C ASP A 57 13.13 1.32 4.59
N LEU A 58 13.43 2.53 4.13
CA LEU A 58 12.52 3.32 3.31
C LEU A 58 12.21 2.61 1.97
N LEU A 59 13.23 2.04 1.31
CA LEU A 59 13.04 1.30 0.06
C LEU A 59 12.19 0.05 0.26
N LEU A 60 12.43 -0.72 1.33
CA LEU A 60 11.65 -1.90 1.68
C LEU A 60 10.22 -1.54 2.11
N SER A 61 10.04 -0.45 2.84
CA SER A 61 8.72 0.06 3.20
C SER A 61 7.91 0.45 1.96
N GLN A 62 8.52 1.17 1.02
CA GLN A 62 7.89 1.52 -0.27
C GLN A 62 7.60 0.28 -1.12
N TRP A 63 8.46 -0.74 -1.04
CA TRP A 63 8.27 -2.02 -1.74
C TRP A 63 7.12 -2.85 -1.17
N SER A 64 6.95 -2.84 0.15
CA SER A 64 5.90 -3.60 0.85
C SER A 64 4.48 -3.04 0.67
N ASP A 65 4.36 -1.78 0.23
CA ASP A 65 3.09 -1.13 -0.07
C ASP A 65 2.76 -1.30 -1.57
N THR A 66 1.74 -2.11 -1.86
CA THR A 66 1.28 -2.42 -3.23
C THR A 66 0.97 -1.15 -4.02
N ASP A 67 0.35 -0.14 -3.40
CA ASP A 67 -0.02 1.10 -4.07
C ASP A 67 1.23 1.96 -4.36
N ALA A 68 2.21 1.95 -3.45
CA ALA A 68 3.47 2.64 -3.66
C ALA A 68 4.30 2.01 -4.79
N ARG A 69 4.29 0.67 -4.89
CA ARG A 69 4.90 -0.07 -6.00
C ARG A 69 4.27 0.28 -7.34
N GLU A 70 2.94 0.32 -7.43
CA GLU A 70 2.25 0.73 -8.67
C GLU A 70 2.53 2.19 -9.06
N ARG A 71 2.58 3.12 -8.11
CA ARG A 71 2.95 4.52 -8.37
C ARG A 71 4.40 4.66 -8.85
N LEU A 72 5.30 3.79 -8.40
CA LEU A 72 6.69 3.81 -8.83
C LEU A 72 6.82 3.30 -10.27
N LYS A 73 6.01 2.31 -10.66
CA LYS A 73 5.92 1.78 -12.03
C LYS A 73 5.46 2.82 -13.05
N SER A 74 4.47 3.65 -12.69
CA SER A 74 3.93 4.68 -13.58
C SER A 74 4.82 5.93 -13.72
N ARG A 75 5.76 6.16 -12.79
CA ARG A 75 6.62 7.35 -12.76
C ARG A 75 8.01 7.14 -13.36
N SER A 76 8.46 5.90 -13.56
CA SER A 76 9.78 5.64 -14.16
C SER A 76 9.76 5.91 -15.65
N ALA A 77 10.46 6.95 -16.09
CA ALA A 77 10.64 7.26 -17.51
C ALA A 77 11.45 6.18 -18.25
N ASN A 78 12.29 5.42 -17.53
CA ASN A 78 13.08 4.32 -18.06
C ASN A 78 12.57 2.99 -17.49
N HIS A 79 11.92 2.18 -18.34
CA HIS A 79 11.29 0.92 -17.94
C HIS A 79 12.30 -0.14 -17.46
N GLU A 80 13.47 -0.23 -18.11
CA GLU A 80 14.51 -1.23 -17.78
C GLU A 80 15.14 -1.02 -16.40
N GLN A 81 15.46 0.24 -16.07
CA GLN A 81 16.00 0.59 -14.75
C GLN A 81 15.00 0.28 -13.63
N TYR A 82 13.71 0.46 -13.89
CA TYR A 82 12.68 0.08 -12.93
C TYR A 82 12.64 -1.43 -12.68
N LEU A 83 12.65 -2.24 -13.74
CA LEU A 83 12.64 -3.71 -13.64
C LEU A 83 13.88 -4.23 -12.90
N GLU A 84 15.05 -3.66 -13.17
CA GLU A 84 16.27 -4.04 -12.46
C GLU A 84 16.17 -3.71 -10.96
N LYS A 85 15.69 -2.50 -10.62
CA LYS A 85 15.48 -2.08 -9.23
C LYS A 85 14.45 -2.97 -8.52
N GLU A 86 13.39 -3.34 -9.24
CA GLU A 86 12.32 -4.24 -8.78
C GLU A 86 12.89 -5.62 -8.42
N LYS A 87 13.69 -6.19 -9.31
CA LYS A 87 14.35 -7.49 -9.08
C LYS A 87 15.27 -7.46 -7.86
N LEU A 88 16.09 -6.41 -7.73
CA LEU A 88 16.99 -6.25 -6.60
C LEU A 88 16.22 -6.08 -5.29
N LEU A 89 15.14 -5.29 -5.28
CA LEU A 89 14.30 -5.10 -4.09
C LEU A 89 13.59 -6.39 -3.67
N GLN A 90 13.09 -7.17 -4.63
CA GLN A 90 12.48 -8.46 -4.33
C GLN A 90 13.50 -9.41 -3.67
N GLN A 91 14.72 -9.48 -4.21
CA GLN A 91 15.79 -10.31 -3.63
C GLN A 91 16.16 -9.87 -2.20
N VAL A 92 16.33 -8.57 -1.98
CA VAL A 92 16.61 -8.02 -0.64
C VAL A 92 15.45 -8.29 0.32
N PHE A 93 14.21 -8.14 -0.14
CA PHE A 93 13.02 -8.41 0.67
C PHE A 93 12.92 -9.89 1.07
N ASP A 94 13.18 -10.81 0.13
CA ASP A 94 13.19 -12.24 0.43
C ASP A 94 14.29 -12.60 1.44
N MET A 95 15.46 -11.96 1.35
CA MET A 95 16.54 -12.10 2.33
C MET A 95 16.15 -11.54 3.71
N GLU A 96 15.50 -10.37 3.76
CA GLU A 96 14.98 -9.80 5.01
C GLU A 96 13.95 -10.75 5.67
N GLN A 97 13.03 -11.32 4.90
CA GLN A 97 11.99 -12.22 5.41
C GLN A 97 12.52 -13.57 5.89
N GLN A 98 13.63 -14.06 5.34
CA GLN A 98 14.28 -15.29 5.82
C GLN A 98 14.87 -15.11 7.23
N VAL A 99 15.37 -13.91 7.53
CA VAL A 99 15.97 -13.61 8.84
C VAL A 99 14.93 -13.09 9.84
N TYR A 100 13.99 -12.26 9.36
CA TYR A 100 12.94 -11.64 10.15
C TYR A 100 11.57 -11.89 9.52
N PRO A 101 11.00 -13.11 9.64
CA PRO A 101 9.67 -13.39 9.14
C PRO A 101 8.67 -12.51 9.90
N LYS A 102 8.17 -11.45 9.26
CA LYS A 102 7.14 -10.59 9.86
C LYS A 102 5.87 -11.45 10.00
N PRO A 103 5.27 -11.57 11.21
CA PRO A 103 3.99 -12.25 11.34
C PRO A 103 2.99 -11.57 10.40
N ARG A 104 2.34 -12.36 9.54
CA ARG A 104 1.37 -11.86 8.56
C ARG A 104 0.40 -10.94 9.30
N ARG A 105 0.43 -9.63 8.99
CA ARG A 105 -0.57 -8.71 9.51
C ARG A 105 -1.91 -9.19 8.98
N VAL A 106 -2.72 -9.78 9.86
CA VAL A 106 -4.15 -9.92 9.66
C VAL A 106 -4.62 -8.49 9.39
N LEU A 107 -4.97 -8.22 8.12
CA LEU A 107 -5.55 -6.96 7.70
C LEU A 107 -6.90 -6.84 8.41
N TYR A 108 -6.90 -6.29 9.62
CA TYR A 108 -8.12 -5.71 10.16
C TYR A 108 -8.50 -4.57 9.21
N PRO A 109 -9.70 -4.59 8.60
CA PRO A 109 -10.15 -3.50 7.76
C PRO A 109 -10.13 -2.21 8.58
N ARG A 110 -9.26 -1.27 8.21
CA ARG A 110 -9.16 0.04 8.85
C ARG A 110 -10.49 0.77 8.62
N PRO A 111 -11.27 1.12 9.65
CA PRO A 111 -12.52 1.83 9.47
C PRO A 111 -12.23 3.16 8.77
N ARG A 112 -12.75 3.34 7.55
CA ARG A 112 -12.70 4.63 6.86
C ARG A 112 -13.57 5.59 7.67
N LEU A 113 -12.94 6.59 8.28
CA LEU A 113 -13.61 7.76 8.87
C LEU A 113 -14.62 8.28 7.83
N LYS A 114 -15.91 8.13 8.13
CA LYS A 114 -16.99 8.73 7.35
C LYS A 114 -16.79 10.23 7.39
N LYS A 115 -16.72 10.86 6.21
CA LYS A 115 -16.90 12.31 6.09
C LYS A 115 -18.28 12.62 6.64
N MET A 116 -18.31 13.47 7.66
CA MET A 116 -19.52 14.02 8.22
C MET A 116 -19.99 15.10 7.25
N ASP A 117 -21.16 14.92 6.66
CA ASP A 117 -21.84 15.95 5.89
C ASP A 117 -22.22 17.08 6.86
N VAL A 118 -21.78 18.30 6.55
CA VAL A 118 -22.17 19.52 7.26
C VAL A 118 -23.11 20.28 6.33
N ASP A 119 -24.40 20.09 6.56
CA ASP A 119 -25.45 20.95 6.00
C ASP A 119 -25.61 22.22 6.84
N GLY A 120 -25.56 23.35 6.13
CA GLY A 120 -26.15 24.67 6.40
C GLY A 120 -26.32 25.17 7.84
N GLN A 121 -25.58 26.24 8.17
CA GLN A 121 -26.17 27.33 8.94
C GLN A 121 -25.63 28.69 8.49
N THR A 122 -26.52 29.42 7.82
CA THR A 122 -26.43 30.82 7.43
C THR A 122 -26.32 31.71 8.67
N VAL A 123 -25.30 32.58 8.73
CA VAL A 123 -25.37 33.83 9.51
C VAL A 123 -24.76 34.94 8.66
N VAL A 124 -25.54 36.01 8.52
CA VAL A 124 -25.36 37.13 7.60
C VAL A 124 -24.74 38.33 8.33
N SER A 125 -23.73 38.94 7.67
CA SER A 125 -23.33 40.37 7.65
C SER A 125 -22.53 40.98 8.83
N PRO A 126 -21.87 42.17 8.65
CA PRO A 126 -21.68 43.00 7.43
C PRO A 126 -20.24 43.57 7.17
N LEU A 127 -20.01 43.84 5.87
CA LEU A 127 -19.41 45.06 5.25
C LEU A 127 -17.92 45.43 5.44
N GLY A 128 -17.25 45.62 4.29
CA GLY A 128 -15.99 46.36 4.15
C GLY A 128 -15.40 46.27 2.73
N THR A 129 -16.02 46.93 1.76
CA THR A 129 -15.47 47.10 0.40
C THR A 129 -14.39 48.17 0.42
N THR A 130 -13.17 47.83 -0.03
CA THR A 130 -12.26 48.81 -0.63
C THR A 130 -11.74 48.22 -1.93
N GLU A 131 -12.20 48.81 -3.00
CA GLU A 131 -11.67 48.73 -4.36
C GLU A 131 -10.22 49.24 -4.39
N ASN A 132 -9.31 48.48 -5.00
CA ASN A 132 -8.12 49.00 -5.68
C ASN A 132 -7.59 47.95 -6.66
N SER A 133 -7.38 48.42 -7.88
CA SER A 133 -6.97 47.68 -9.06
C SER A 133 -5.51 47.21 -8.99
N ASN A 134 -5.31 46.04 -9.59
CA ASN A 134 -4.05 45.41 -10.05
C ASN A 134 -3.78 44.09 -9.32
N GLY A 135 -4.20 43.02 -10.00
CA GLY A 135 -4.08 41.64 -9.55
C GLY A 135 -2.63 41.21 -9.36
N VAL A 136 -2.44 40.49 -8.26
CA VAL A 136 -1.53 39.37 -7.97
C VAL A 136 -1.17 39.49 -6.48
N VAL A 137 -1.81 38.69 -5.63
CA VAL A 137 -1.28 38.38 -4.29
C VAL A 137 -1.54 36.92 -3.97
N CYS A 138 -0.44 36.17 -3.85
CA CYS A 138 -0.37 34.85 -3.24
C CYS A 138 -0.68 34.95 -1.74
N HIS A 139 -1.57 34.11 -1.22
CA HIS A 139 -1.70 33.92 0.22
C HIS A 139 -0.48 33.18 0.76
N ILE A 140 0.48 33.95 1.30
CA ILE A 140 1.44 33.46 2.28
C ILE A 140 0.65 33.25 3.57
N VAL A 141 0.42 32.00 3.95
CA VAL A 141 -0.10 31.67 5.28
C VAL A 141 1.08 31.67 6.23
N SER A 142 1.23 32.76 6.97
CA SER A 142 2.13 32.85 8.13
C SER A 142 1.57 32.00 9.27
N TYR A 143 2.28 30.93 9.62
CA TYR A 143 2.03 30.19 10.87
C TYR A 143 2.65 30.97 12.04
N PRO A 144 1.89 31.27 13.11
CA PRO A 144 2.51 31.66 14.37
C PRO A 144 3.16 30.44 15.02
N ASP A 145 4.43 30.65 15.34
CA ASP A 145 5.31 29.81 16.13
C ASP A 145 4.82 29.71 17.58
N THR A 146 5.34 28.72 18.31
CA THR A 146 5.20 28.43 19.75
C THR A 146 3.86 27.88 20.24
N TYR A 147 3.87 26.64 20.76
CA TYR A 147 3.39 26.24 22.11
C TYR A 147 3.76 24.77 22.42
N PRO A 148 3.79 24.34 23.70
CA PRO A 148 4.98 23.77 24.33
C PRO A 148 4.93 22.25 24.52
N VAL A 149 6.13 21.69 24.69
CA VAL A 149 6.42 20.33 25.14
C VAL A 149 6.07 20.18 26.63
N PRO A 150 5.42 19.07 27.04
CA PRO A 150 5.54 18.56 28.40
C PRO A 150 6.42 17.30 28.41
N GLU A 151 7.65 17.46 28.91
CA GLU A 151 8.39 16.37 29.53
C GLU A 151 7.96 16.29 31.00
N THR A 152 7.47 15.12 31.43
CA THR A 152 7.81 14.53 32.74
C THR A 152 7.45 13.04 32.72
N ASP A 153 8.49 12.23 32.90
CA ASP A 153 8.43 10.86 33.42
C ASP A 153 7.72 10.80 34.78
N LEU A 154 6.97 9.72 35.04
CA LEU A 154 6.95 9.08 36.35
C LEU A 154 6.50 7.62 36.22
N HIS A 155 7.36 6.72 36.71
CA HIS A 155 7.14 5.30 36.88
C HIS A 155 5.86 4.98 37.66
N ASP A 156 5.15 3.91 37.27
CA ASP A 156 4.71 2.94 38.28
C ASP A 156 4.70 1.51 37.74
N SER A 157 5.12 0.60 38.63
CA SER A 157 5.22 -0.83 38.45
C SER A 157 3.86 -1.51 38.57
N ILE A 158 3.86 -2.86 38.45
CA ILE A 158 2.82 -3.83 38.87
C ILE A 158 1.84 -4.17 37.73
N GLN A 159 1.59 -5.42 37.30
CA GLN A 159 1.96 -6.77 37.73
C GLN A 159 1.87 -7.69 36.50
N THR A 160 2.85 -8.57 36.36
CA THR A 160 2.78 -9.79 35.54
C THR A 160 1.91 -10.82 36.23
N GLU A 161 0.76 -11.17 35.64
CA GLU A 161 0.05 -12.42 35.92
C GLU A 161 -0.02 -13.28 34.67
N PHE A 162 1.04 -14.05 34.51
CA PHE A 162 1.06 -15.47 34.21
C PHE A 162 -0.33 -16.15 34.13
N ILE A 163 -0.83 -16.37 32.91
CA ILE A 163 -1.90 -17.34 32.66
C ILE A 163 -1.23 -18.66 32.33
N GLU A 164 -1.02 -19.46 33.38
CA GLU A 164 -0.64 -20.86 33.30
C GLU A 164 -1.90 -21.72 33.41
N GLY A 165 -1.97 -22.75 32.55
CA GLY A 165 -2.61 -24.00 32.92
C GLY A 165 -4.01 -24.27 32.36
N TYR A 166 -4.07 -24.86 31.17
CA TYR A 166 -4.88 -26.08 30.99
C TYR A 166 -4.31 -26.92 29.84
N SER A 167 -3.39 -27.81 30.20
CA SER A 167 -3.00 -28.97 29.39
C SER A 167 -3.78 -30.21 29.81
N LEU A 168 -4.13 -30.98 28.77
CA LEU A 168 -4.54 -32.38 28.74
C LEU A 168 -3.97 -33.27 29.85
N ALA A 169 -4.85 -34.00 30.53
CA ALA A 169 -4.68 -35.40 30.94
C ALA A 169 -6.10 -35.94 31.24
N GLY A 170 -6.59 -37.07 30.74
CA GLY A 170 -5.87 -38.32 30.49
C GLY A 170 -5.87 -39.15 31.78
N ALA A 171 -7.04 -39.67 32.20
CA ALA A 171 -7.11 -40.68 33.25
C ALA A 171 -8.37 -41.55 33.12
N ASP A 172 -8.11 -42.83 32.94
CA ASP A 172 -8.95 -43.99 33.16
C ASP A 172 -8.00 -45.03 33.79
N PRO A 173 -8.44 -46.14 34.41
CA PRO A 173 -9.30 -46.29 35.58
C PRO A 173 -8.62 -47.18 36.66
N SER A 174 -9.06 -47.15 37.94
CA SER A 174 -9.05 -48.33 38.82
C SER A 174 -9.66 -48.14 40.22
N VAL A 175 -10.68 -48.96 40.49
CA VAL A 175 -10.91 -49.85 41.66
C VAL A 175 -10.81 -49.30 43.09
N SER A 176 -11.94 -49.31 43.80
CA SER A 176 -12.15 -49.96 45.13
C SER A 176 -13.60 -49.74 45.60
N SER A 177 -14.46 -50.77 45.51
CA SER A 177 -15.05 -51.56 46.62
C SER A 177 -15.83 -50.77 47.69
N GLY A 178 -17.14 -51.07 47.75
CA GLY A 178 -18.07 -50.63 48.78
C GLY A 178 -19.48 -51.10 48.42
N GLU A 179 -19.83 -52.32 48.84
CA GLU A 179 -21.19 -52.85 48.85
C GLU A 179 -22.11 -51.95 49.68
N ASP A 180 -23.28 -51.60 49.16
CA ASP A 180 -24.48 -51.66 50.00
C ASP A 180 -25.76 -51.87 49.21
N THR A 181 -26.65 -52.62 49.85
CA THR A 181 -27.78 -53.35 49.27
C THR A 181 -29.05 -52.51 49.35
N MET A 182 -29.68 -52.15 48.24
CA MET A 182 -31.12 -51.82 48.23
C MET A 182 -31.81 -52.22 46.91
N GLU A 183 -32.79 -53.09 47.05
CA GLU A 183 -33.69 -53.57 46.01
C GLU A 183 -34.51 -52.44 45.38
N HIS A 184 -34.53 -52.37 44.04
CA HIS A 184 -35.60 -51.70 43.31
C HIS A 184 -36.08 -52.53 42.12
N LYS A 185 -37.31 -53.03 42.33
CA LYS A 185 -38.36 -53.49 41.41
C LYS A 185 -38.09 -53.37 39.90
N ASN A 186 -38.28 -54.52 39.25
CA ASN A 186 -38.71 -54.74 37.87
C ASN A 186 -39.09 -53.49 37.05
N GLY A 187 -38.32 -53.24 36.01
CA GLY A 187 -38.67 -52.35 34.90
C GLY A 187 -37.92 -52.80 33.66
N GLY A 188 -38.47 -53.78 32.94
CA GLY A 188 -37.97 -54.18 31.63
C GLY A 188 -38.13 -53.03 30.64
N ALA A 189 -37.07 -52.25 30.44
CA ALA A 189 -36.95 -51.31 29.33
C ALA A 189 -35.69 -51.69 28.54
N LYS A 190 -35.89 -52.46 27.47
CA LYS A 190 -34.92 -52.58 26.38
C LYS A 190 -34.72 -51.17 25.80
N ARG A 191 -33.79 -50.41 26.36
CA ARG A 191 -33.34 -49.14 25.77
C ARG A 191 -32.63 -49.47 24.46
N LYS A 192 -33.27 -49.07 23.36
CA LYS A 192 -32.75 -49.16 22.00
C LYS A 192 -31.57 -48.19 21.90
N CYS A 193 -30.37 -48.62 22.29
CA CYS A 193 -29.12 -47.84 22.20
C CYS A 193 -28.60 -47.66 20.75
N GLN A 194 -29.50 -47.43 19.78
CA GLN A 194 -29.11 -47.10 18.40
C GLN A 194 -29.17 -45.59 18.12
N ASP A 195 -29.83 -44.81 18.98
CA ASP A 195 -30.19 -43.41 18.73
C ASP A 195 -29.00 -42.44 18.81
N GLY A 196 -28.17 -42.54 19.86
CA GLY A 196 -27.05 -41.60 20.07
C GLY A 196 -25.93 -41.70 19.03
N ARG A 197 -25.75 -42.86 18.37
CA ARG A 197 -24.78 -43.00 17.27
C ARG A 197 -25.28 -42.32 16.00
N GLN A 198 -26.59 -42.38 15.76
CA GLN A 198 -27.23 -41.73 14.62
C GLN A 198 -27.25 -40.21 14.78
N GLU A 199 -27.58 -39.70 15.98
CA GLU A 199 -27.50 -38.26 16.29
C GLU A 199 -26.07 -37.71 16.16
N PHE A 200 -25.04 -38.49 16.54
CA PHE A 200 -23.65 -38.05 16.40
C PHE A 200 -23.24 -37.90 14.94
N LEU A 201 -23.62 -38.86 14.10
CA LEU A 201 -23.41 -38.82 12.65
C LEU A 201 -24.14 -37.63 12.01
N GLU A 202 -25.38 -37.38 12.41
CA GLU A 202 -26.17 -36.24 11.93
C GLU A 202 -25.52 -34.90 12.32
N ARG A 203 -25.15 -34.72 13.59
CA ARG A 203 -24.40 -33.53 14.04
C ARG A 203 -23.04 -33.39 13.37
N GLN A 204 -22.39 -34.48 12.99
CA GLN A 204 -21.13 -34.43 12.24
C GLN A 204 -21.36 -33.95 10.81
N VAL A 205 -22.39 -34.48 10.14
CA VAL A 205 -22.77 -34.06 8.79
C VAL A 205 -23.18 -32.58 8.78
N ASP A 206 -23.97 -32.12 9.75
CA ASP A 206 -24.37 -30.72 9.87
C ASP A 206 -23.17 -29.78 10.06
N ARG A 207 -22.20 -30.20 10.89
CA ARG A 207 -20.95 -29.44 11.09
C ARG A 207 -20.13 -29.38 9.81
N GLU A 208 -20.00 -30.49 9.09
CA GLU A 208 -19.30 -30.52 7.80
C GLU A 208 -20.00 -29.65 6.75
N GLN A 209 -21.34 -29.68 6.69
CA GLN A 209 -22.11 -28.82 5.80
C GLN A 209 -21.93 -27.35 6.15
N MET A 210 -21.99 -27.01 7.44
CA MET A 210 -21.75 -25.64 7.91
C MET A 210 -20.34 -25.15 7.54
N ILE A 211 -19.32 -25.99 7.70
CA ILE A 211 -17.95 -25.65 7.31
C ILE A 211 -17.88 -25.41 5.80
N LYS A 212 -18.40 -26.33 4.98
CA LYS A 212 -18.41 -26.20 3.52
C LYS A 212 -19.15 -24.95 3.05
N GLU A 213 -20.28 -24.62 3.68
CA GLU A 213 -21.03 -23.42 3.36
C GLU A 213 -20.26 -22.15 3.75
N LYS A 214 -19.55 -22.16 4.88
CA LYS A 214 -18.67 -21.04 5.26
C LYS A 214 -17.49 -20.88 4.31
N GLU A 215 -16.89 -21.99 3.87
CA GLU A 215 -15.83 -21.98 2.86
C GLU A 215 -16.34 -21.40 1.53
N LEU A 216 -17.52 -21.86 1.07
CA LEU A 216 -18.15 -21.35 -0.14
C LEU A 216 -18.45 -19.84 -0.04
N GLN A 217 -18.98 -19.37 1.09
CA GLN A 217 -19.23 -17.94 1.33
C GLN A 217 -17.95 -17.10 1.29
N LEU A 218 -16.82 -17.64 1.75
CA LEU A 218 -15.54 -16.96 1.67
C LEU A 218 -15.01 -16.93 0.24
N GLU A 219 -15.17 -18.03 -0.51
CA GLU A 219 -14.79 -18.11 -1.91
C GLU A 219 -15.62 -17.16 -2.79
N GLU A 220 -16.94 -17.10 -2.61
CA GLU A 220 -17.82 -16.17 -3.30
C GLU A 220 -17.43 -14.71 -3.04
N ARG A 221 -17.11 -14.36 -1.78
CA ARG A 221 -16.64 -13.01 -1.43
C ARG A 221 -15.31 -12.68 -2.09
N ARG A 222 -14.39 -13.64 -2.14
CA ARG A 222 -13.11 -13.46 -2.82
C ARG A 222 -13.33 -13.24 -4.31
N LEU A 223 -14.14 -14.08 -4.95
CA LEU A 223 -14.46 -13.98 -6.36
C LEU A 223 -15.11 -12.63 -6.68
N LYS A 224 -16.05 -12.17 -5.84
CA LYS A 224 -16.69 -10.86 -5.98
C LYS A 224 -15.69 -9.70 -5.90
N LEU A 225 -14.75 -9.75 -4.97
CA LEU A 225 -13.70 -8.72 -4.87
C LEU A 225 -12.80 -8.72 -6.11
N ASP A 226 -12.48 -9.90 -6.65
CA ASP A 226 -11.67 -10.03 -7.86
C ASP A 226 -12.44 -9.51 -9.10
N GLU A 227 -13.75 -9.79 -9.21
CA GLU A 227 -14.62 -9.24 -10.25
C GLU A 227 -14.73 -7.71 -10.17
N GLU A 228 -14.97 -7.15 -8.98
CA GLU A 228 -15.03 -5.70 -8.76
C GLU A 228 -13.71 -5.02 -9.11
N ARG A 229 -12.58 -5.65 -8.75
CA ARG A 229 -11.25 -5.17 -9.12
C ARG A 229 -11.05 -5.15 -10.63
N LEU A 230 -11.37 -6.24 -11.32
CA LEU A 230 -11.25 -6.33 -12.78
C LEU A 230 -12.16 -5.33 -13.49
N ALA A 231 -13.37 -5.11 -12.99
CA ALA A 231 -14.29 -4.09 -13.51
C ALA A 231 -13.70 -2.67 -13.35
N PHE A 232 -13.13 -2.37 -12.18
CA PHE A 232 -12.45 -1.10 -11.94
C PHE A 232 -11.23 -0.91 -12.85
N GLU A 233 -10.41 -1.95 -13.04
CA GLU A 233 -9.27 -1.90 -13.95
C GLU A 233 -9.70 -1.66 -15.40
N ARG A 234 -10.77 -2.31 -15.87
CA ARG A 234 -11.32 -2.09 -17.20
C ARG A 234 -11.80 -0.65 -17.40
N THR A 235 -12.62 -0.14 -16.49
CA THR A 235 -13.13 1.23 -16.57
C THR A 235 -12.02 2.27 -16.51
N LYS A 236 -11.00 2.06 -15.68
CA LYS A 236 -9.80 2.91 -15.64
C LYS A 236 -9.07 2.92 -16.98
N PHE A 237 -8.88 1.74 -17.59
CA PHE A 237 -8.23 1.63 -18.90
C PHE A 237 -9.03 2.31 -20.01
N GLU A 238 -10.36 2.14 -20.02
CA GLU A 238 -11.25 2.83 -20.96
C GLU A 238 -11.15 4.35 -20.84
N ALA A 239 -11.15 4.89 -19.61
CA ALA A 239 -10.98 6.32 -19.38
C ALA A 239 -9.60 6.84 -19.84
N GLU A 240 -8.53 6.09 -19.58
CA GLU A 240 -7.18 6.43 -20.02
C GLU A 240 -7.09 6.48 -21.55
N MET A 241 -7.65 5.48 -22.23
CA MET A 241 -7.71 5.44 -23.69
C MET A 241 -8.53 6.60 -24.26
N ALA A 242 -9.68 6.93 -23.66
CA ALA A 242 -10.51 8.04 -24.08
C ALA A 242 -9.78 9.39 -23.98
N ILE A 243 -9.03 9.61 -22.89
CA ILE A 243 -8.19 10.80 -22.72
C ILE A 243 -7.11 10.86 -23.81
N LYS A 244 -6.46 9.72 -24.10
CA LYS A 244 -5.40 9.64 -25.10
C LYS A 244 -5.91 9.92 -26.51
N VAL A 245 -7.06 9.37 -26.88
CA VAL A 245 -7.72 9.62 -28.17
C VAL A 245 -8.07 11.11 -28.29
N ARG A 246 -8.76 11.68 -27.30
CA ARG A 246 -9.13 13.10 -27.32
C ARG A 246 -7.91 14.02 -27.45
N ARG A 247 -6.78 13.65 -26.85
CA ARG A 247 -5.52 14.40 -26.99
C ARG A 247 -5.00 14.37 -28.42
N LEU A 248 -5.01 13.21 -29.07
CA LEU A 248 -4.57 13.08 -30.46
C LEU A 248 -5.47 13.86 -31.42
N ASP A 249 -6.78 13.87 -31.19
CA ASP A 249 -7.72 14.64 -31.99
C ASP A 249 -7.44 16.15 -31.92
N MET A 250 -7.17 16.67 -30.71
CA MET A 250 -6.78 18.08 -30.54
C MET A 250 -5.45 18.40 -31.25
N GLU A 251 -4.45 17.52 -31.14
CA GLU A 251 -3.15 17.70 -31.80
C GLU A 251 -3.27 17.66 -33.34
N GLU A 252 -4.17 16.83 -33.86
CA GLU A 252 -4.48 16.76 -35.29
C GLU A 252 -5.14 18.04 -35.80
N GLU A 253 -6.12 18.57 -35.08
CA GLU A 253 -6.75 19.84 -35.46
C GLU A 253 -5.76 21.01 -35.37
N GLU A 254 -4.88 21.04 -34.36
CA GLU A 254 -3.80 22.03 -34.29
C GLU A 254 -2.82 21.95 -35.47
N ARG A 255 -2.49 20.73 -35.94
CA ARG A 255 -1.69 20.57 -37.17
C ARG A 255 -2.44 21.10 -38.39
N LYS A 256 -3.73 20.80 -38.50
CA LYS A 256 -4.55 21.24 -39.63
C LYS A 256 -4.65 22.77 -39.69
N ILE A 257 -4.91 23.41 -38.56
CA ILE A 257 -4.94 24.89 -38.45
C ILE A 257 -3.60 25.48 -38.92
N ARG A 258 -2.46 24.93 -38.45
CA ARG A 258 -1.13 25.39 -38.87
C ARG A 258 -0.92 25.25 -40.39
N ASN A 259 -1.25 24.09 -40.93
CA ASN A 259 -1.13 23.84 -42.37
C ASN A 259 -2.01 24.80 -43.19
N ASP A 260 -3.24 25.07 -42.73
CA ASP A 260 -4.15 26.00 -43.39
C ASP A 260 -3.62 27.45 -43.31
N THR A 261 -3.05 27.87 -42.17
CA THR A 261 -2.42 29.18 -42.05
C THR A 261 -1.21 29.32 -42.97
N ASP A 262 -0.35 28.31 -43.04
CA ASP A 262 0.82 28.32 -43.91
C ASP A 262 0.43 28.37 -45.38
N LYS A 263 -0.64 27.65 -45.75
CA LYS A 263 -1.22 27.70 -47.10
C LYS A 263 -1.72 29.10 -47.44
N MET A 264 -2.47 29.74 -46.54
CA MET A 264 -2.93 31.13 -46.74
C MET A 264 -1.76 32.11 -46.89
N HIS A 265 -0.72 31.96 -46.06
CA HIS A 265 0.50 32.78 -46.17
C HIS A 265 1.20 32.61 -47.52
N LEU A 266 1.32 31.36 -47.98
CA LEU A 266 1.93 31.07 -49.28
C LEU A 266 1.12 31.66 -50.44
N GLU A 267 -0.21 31.54 -50.40
CA GLU A 267 -1.11 32.14 -51.40
C GLU A 267 -0.99 33.67 -51.43
N LEU A 268 -0.89 34.32 -50.26
CA LEU A 268 -0.68 35.76 -50.17
C LEU A 268 0.67 36.17 -50.76
N MET A 269 1.76 35.48 -50.40
CA MET A 269 3.09 35.74 -50.97
C MET A 269 3.08 35.57 -52.49
N LYS A 270 2.41 34.54 -53.01
CA LYS A 270 2.27 34.32 -54.44
C LYS A 270 1.58 35.50 -55.13
N LYS A 271 0.45 35.97 -54.60
CA LYS A 271 -0.27 37.13 -55.15
C LYS A 271 0.58 38.40 -55.14
N MET A 272 1.31 38.66 -54.05
CA MET A 272 2.22 39.81 -53.97
C MET A 272 3.34 39.72 -55.02
N PHE A 273 3.91 38.53 -55.21
CA PHE A 273 4.93 38.29 -56.21
C PHE A 273 4.40 38.51 -57.63
N ASP A 274 3.23 37.94 -57.95
CA ASP A 274 2.57 38.12 -59.25
C ASP A 274 2.28 39.60 -59.54
N GLU A 275 1.87 40.38 -58.54
CA GLU A 275 1.63 41.82 -58.69
C GLU A 275 2.92 42.61 -58.94
N LEU A 276 4.02 42.26 -58.27
CA LEU A 276 5.34 42.87 -58.53
C LEU A 276 5.82 42.58 -59.94
N VAL A 277 5.68 41.34 -60.41
CA VAL A 277 6.02 40.95 -61.78
C VAL A 277 5.18 41.73 -62.79
N ARG A 278 3.87 41.87 -62.55
CA ARG A 278 2.96 42.64 -63.42
C ARG A 278 3.32 44.12 -63.50
N LYS A 279 3.83 44.73 -62.42
CA LYS A 279 4.26 46.15 -62.40
C LYS A 279 5.62 46.39 -63.07
N ALA A 280 6.41 45.35 -63.28
CA ALA A 280 7.73 45.43 -63.90
C ALA A 280 7.70 45.24 -65.44
N GLN A 281 6.55 44.87 -66.01
CA GLN A 281 6.29 44.78 -67.46
C GLN A 281 5.57 46.02 -67.94
#